data_AF-A0A8S3I7Z7-F1
#
_entry.id   AF-A0A8S3I7Z7-F1
#
_cell.length_a   1.000
_cell.length_b   1.000
_cell.length_c   1.000
_cell.angle_alpha   90.00
_cell.angle_beta   90.00
_cell.angle_gamma   90.00
#
_symmetry.space_group_name_H-M   'P 1'
#
loop_
_entity.id
_entity.type
_entity.pdbx_description
1 polymer ?
#
loop_
_entity_poly.entity_id
_entity_poly.type
_entity_poly.pdbx_seq_one_letter_code
_entity_poly.pdbx_strand_id
1 'polypeptide(L)'
;QLTPSNLTAYIVNSHTLSVTWDLPSNVNAINKIYITVIELGKTNRTIQAQEFDNTIKKLDIQIDSNDPFGIHPNRTIHFSARCSDRNGQNSSTIEYQLYVNML
;
A
#
# COMPACT_ATOMS: atom_id res chain seq x y z
N GLN A 1 13.87 10.04 11.74
CA GLN A 1 13.54 9.84 10.31
C GLN A 1 12.05 9.51 10.21
N LEU A 2 11.32 10.09 9.25
CA LEU A 2 9.86 9.90 9.07
C LEU A 2 9.52 8.75 8.10
N THR A 3 10.53 8.06 7.59
CA THR A 3 10.37 7.07 6.52
C THR A 3 9.88 5.75 7.10
N PRO A 4 8.75 5.21 6.63
CA PRO A 4 8.36 3.84 6.93
C PRO A 4 9.42 2.87 6.37
N SER A 5 9.50 1.68 6.93
CA SER A 5 10.46 0.65 6.50
C SER A 5 9.80 -0.69 6.27
N ASN A 6 10.53 -1.64 5.67
CA ASN A 6 10.09 -3.02 5.49
C ASN A 6 8.71 -3.17 4.83
N LEU A 7 8.40 -2.28 3.86
CA LEU A 7 7.18 -2.40 3.07
C LEU A 7 7.25 -3.67 2.24
N THR A 8 6.32 -4.59 2.48
CA THR A 8 6.16 -5.81 1.71
C THR A 8 4.68 -6.04 1.41
N ALA A 9 4.40 -6.78 0.33
CA ALA A 9 3.05 -7.15 -0.04
C ALA A 9 3.02 -8.55 -0.65
N TYR A 10 1.87 -9.20 -0.55
CA TYR A 10 1.63 -10.49 -1.17
C TYR A 10 0.15 -10.65 -1.55
N ILE A 11 -0.11 -11.49 -2.54
CA ILE A 11 -1.46 -11.85 -2.96
C ILE A 11 -1.94 -13.01 -2.09
N VAL A 12 -3.09 -12.83 -1.45
CA VAL A 12 -3.71 -13.87 -0.62
C VAL A 12 -4.58 -14.78 -1.48
N ASN A 13 -5.36 -14.18 -2.39
CA ASN A 13 -6.17 -14.84 -3.40
C ASN A 13 -6.48 -13.83 -4.53
N SER A 14 -7.26 -14.20 -5.54
CA SER A 14 -7.57 -13.34 -6.70
C SER A 14 -8.25 -12.01 -6.37
N HIS A 15 -8.76 -11.80 -5.16
CA HIS A 15 -9.46 -10.57 -4.74
C HIS A 15 -8.91 -9.98 -3.43
N THR A 16 -7.83 -10.53 -2.89
CA THR A 16 -7.27 -10.06 -1.63
C THR A 16 -5.76 -9.86 -1.75
N LEU A 17 -5.33 -8.63 -1.45
CA LEU A 17 -3.92 -8.28 -1.26
C LEU A 17 -3.66 -8.06 0.22
N SER A 18 -2.48 -8.43 0.69
CA SER A 18 -2.00 -8.07 2.01
C SER A 18 -0.76 -7.20 1.89
N VAL A 19 -0.72 -6.12 2.65
CA VAL A 19 0.40 -5.16 2.69
C VAL A 19 0.83 -5.01 4.13
N THR A 20 2.14 -5.04 4.38
CA THR A 20 2.73 -4.81 5.71
C THR A 20 3.87 -3.82 5.63
N TRP A 21 4.08 -3.07 6.70
CA TRP A 21 5.15 -2.09 6.82
C TRP A 21 5.49 -1.88 8.30
N ASP A 22 6.69 -1.38 8.55
CA ASP A 22 7.08 -0.85 9.84
C ASP A 22 6.93 0.67 9.89
N LEU A 23 6.49 1.15 11.04
CA LEU A 23 6.38 2.58 11.31
C LEU A 23 7.77 3.22 11.43
N PRO A 24 7.91 4.51 11.12
CA PRO A 24 9.17 5.22 11.33
C PRO A 24 9.62 5.19 12.80
N SER A 25 10.93 5.25 13.04
CA SER A 25 11.50 5.25 14.40
C SER A 25 11.00 6.41 15.28
N ASN A 26 10.59 7.53 14.68
CA ASN A 26 9.95 8.64 15.37
C ASN A 26 8.42 8.67 15.11
N VAL A 27 7.72 7.62 15.53
CA VAL A 27 6.26 7.47 15.33
C VAL A 27 5.45 8.61 15.95
N ASN A 28 5.94 9.24 17.02
CA ASN A 28 5.22 10.35 17.69
C ASN A 28 5.15 11.61 16.81
N ALA A 29 6.09 11.76 15.87
CA ALA A 29 6.13 12.88 14.93
C ALA A 29 5.11 12.76 13.78
N ILE A 30 4.50 11.58 13.58
CA ILE A 30 3.50 11.32 12.54
C ILE A 30 2.11 11.17 13.16
N ASN A 31 1.06 11.60 12.46
CA ASN A 31 -0.33 11.38 12.89
C ASN A 31 -0.99 10.23 12.12
N LYS A 32 -0.75 10.19 10.81
CA LYS A 32 -1.35 9.25 9.87
C LYS A 32 -0.29 8.66 8.95
N ILE A 33 -0.58 7.49 8.42
CA ILE A 33 0.13 6.91 7.27
C ILE A 33 -0.82 6.83 6.08
N TYR A 34 -0.34 7.21 4.91
CA TYR A 34 -1.09 7.11 3.67
C TYR A 34 -0.60 5.91 2.87
N ILE A 35 -1.52 4.97 2.58
CA ILE A 35 -1.23 3.77 1.78
C ILE A 35 -1.88 3.94 0.42
N THR A 36 -1.08 3.75 -0.63
CA THR A 36 -1.55 3.72 -2.01
C THR A 36 -1.19 2.39 -2.66
N VAL A 37 -2.14 1.78 -3.35
CA VAL A 37 -1.96 0.54 -4.11
C VAL A 37 -2.53 0.76 -5.50
N ILE A 38 -1.67 0.65 -6.50
CA ILE A 38 -1.98 0.91 -7.90
C ILE A 38 -1.58 -0.32 -8.71
N GLU A 39 -2.52 -0.88 -9.44
CA GLU A 39 -2.21 -1.88 -10.46
C GLU A 39 -1.82 -1.16 -11.76
N LEU A 40 -0.63 -1.48 -12.26
CA LEU A 40 -0.03 -0.88 -13.46
C LEU A 40 -0.49 -1.63 -14.71
N GLY A 41 -0.96 -0.90 -15.71
CA GLY A 41 -1.43 -1.48 -16.96
C GLY A 41 -1.47 -0.49 -18.12
N LYS A 42 -2.36 -0.73 -19.10
CA LYS A 42 -2.62 0.27 -20.17
C LYS A 42 -3.20 1.55 -19.58
N THR A 43 -4.09 1.39 -18.60
CA THR A 43 -4.55 2.44 -17.70
C THR A 43 -4.25 1.96 -16.29
N ASN A 44 -3.66 2.82 -15.47
CA ASN A 44 -3.43 2.52 -14.07
C ASN A 44 -4.76 2.45 -13.33
N ARG A 45 -4.91 1.43 -12.48
CA ARG A 45 -6.08 1.25 -11.64
C ARG A 45 -5.67 1.47 -10.18
N THR A 46 -6.27 2.44 -9.52
CA THR A 46 -6.14 2.61 -8.07
C THR A 46 -7.00 1.57 -7.36
N ILE A 47 -6.37 0.67 -6.62
CA ILE A 47 -7.04 -0.33 -5.79
C ILE A 47 -7.32 0.25 -4.40
N GLN A 48 -6.34 0.96 -3.82
CA GLN A 48 -6.44 1.56 -2.49
C GLN A 48 -5.71 2.90 -2.47
N ALA A 49 -6.29 3.90 -1.81
CA ALA A 49 -5.66 5.21 -1.59
C ALA A 49 -6.28 5.87 -0.35
N GLN A 50 -5.72 5.63 0.84
CA GLN A 50 -6.34 6.06 2.10
C GLN A 50 -5.34 6.30 3.23
N GLU A 51 -5.72 7.17 4.15
CA GLU A 51 -5.02 7.40 5.42
C GLU A 51 -5.46 6.45 6.53
N PHE A 52 -4.49 5.99 7.31
CA PHE A 52 -4.66 5.13 8.48
C PHE A 52 -3.97 5.73 9.68
N ASP A 53 -4.41 5.36 10.88
CA ASP A 53 -3.73 5.74 12.12
C ASP A 53 -2.29 5.21 12.13
N ASN A 54 -1.40 5.95 12.79
CA ASN A 54 0.01 5.60 12.98
C ASN A 54 0.25 4.40 13.92
N THR A 55 -0.77 3.56 14.13
CA THR A 55 -0.70 2.28 14.85
C THR A 55 -0.89 1.09 13.91
N ILE A 56 -1.39 1.34 12.69
CA ILE A 56 -1.61 0.32 11.67
C ILE A 56 -0.29 0.02 10.96
N LYS A 57 -0.01 -1.27 10.81
CA LYS A 57 1.20 -1.84 10.20
C LYS A 57 0.92 -2.98 9.22
N LYS A 58 -0.37 -3.30 9.04
CA LYS A 58 -0.86 -4.30 8.10
C LYS A 58 -2.21 -3.85 7.57
N LEU A 59 -2.44 -4.06 6.28
CA LEU A 59 -3.73 -3.87 5.63
C LEU A 59 -4.04 -5.06 4.73
N ASP A 60 -5.17 -5.71 4.97
CA ASP A 60 -5.74 -6.67 4.04
C ASP A 60 -6.77 -5.94 3.18
N ILE A 61 -6.47 -5.81 1.89
CA ILE A 61 -7.26 -5.04 0.91
C ILE A 61 -8.14 -6.02 0.17
N GLN A 62 -9.46 -5.86 0.32
CA GLN A 62 -10.46 -6.60 -0.42
C GLN A 62 -10.82 -5.82 -1.69
N ILE A 63 -10.58 -6.42 -2.85
CA ILE A 63 -11.11 -5.95 -4.12
C ILE A 63 -12.57 -6.39 -4.19
N ASP A 64 -13.45 -5.51 -4.69
CA ASP A 64 -14.87 -5.81 -4.85
C ASP A 64 -15.05 -7.17 -5.54
N SER A 65 -15.81 -8.06 -4.92
CA SER A 65 -16.11 -9.39 -5.48
C SER A 65 -16.94 -9.33 -6.76
N ASN A 66 -17.57 -8.19 -7.06
CA ASN A 66 -18.26 -7.94 -8.32
C ASN A 66 -17.31 -7.45 -9.42
N ASP A 67 -16.05 -7.18 -9.10
CA ASP A 67 -15.04 -6.95 -10.12
C ASP A 67 -14.74 -8.29 -10.80
N PRO A 68 -15.10 -8.46 -12.08
CA PRO A 68 -14.94 -9.75 -12.76
C PRO A 68 -13.47 -10.14 -12.94
N PHE A 69 -12.53 -9.22 -12.73
CA PHE A 69 -11.12 -9.46 -12.94
C PHE A 69 -10.31 -9.59 -11.65
N GLY A 70 -10.83 -9.10 -10.52
CA GLY A 70 -10.07 -9.04 -9.27
C GLY A 70 -8.70 -8.42 -9.47
N ILE A 71 -7.65 -9.16 -9.08
CA ILE A 71 -6.25 -8.86 -9.38
C ILE A 71 -5.90 -9.43 -10.76
N HIS A 72 -5.51 -8.57 -11.69
CA HIS A 72 -5.20 -9.01 -13.04
C HIS A 72 -3.87 -9.78 -13.10
N PRO A 73 -3.83 -10.97 -13.74
CA PRO A 73 -2.58 -11.67 -13.97
C PRO A 73 -1.67 -10.90 -14.93
N ASN A 74 -0.36 -11.13 -14.81
CA ASN A 74 0.69 -10.51 -15.63
C ASN A 74 0.74 -8.98 -15.51
N ARG A 75 0.29 -8.43 -14.38
CA ARG A 75 0.42 -7.02 -14.03
C ARG A 75 1.44 -6.81 -12.91
N THR A 76 1.93 -5.58 -12.80
CA THR A 76 2.68 -5.15 -11.63
C THR A 76 1.76 -4.35 -10.74
N ILE A 77 1.75 -4.65 -9.45
CA ILE A 77 1.08 -3.83 -8.44
C ILE A 77 2.15 -3.01 -7.73
N HIS A 78 1.99 -1.70 -7.77
CA HIS A 78 2.81 -0.74 -7.06
C HIS A 78 2.14 -0.38 -5.72
N PHE A 79 2.87 -0.57 -4.63
CA PHE A 79 2.49 -0.22 -3.27
C PHE A 79 3.36 0.94 -2.81
N SER A 80 2.76 1.93 -2.16
CA SER A 80 3.51 2.95 -1.45
C SER A 80 2.93 3.22 -0.09
N ALA A 81 3.83 3.49 0.86
CA ALA A 81 3.50 3.91 2.21
C ALA A 81 4.18 5.25 2.47
N ARG A 82 3.38 6.28 2.70
CA ARG A 82 3.86 7.65 2.95
C ARG A 82 3.51 8.06 4.36
N CYS A 83 4.51 8.53 5.10
CA CYS A 83 4.30 9.24 6.36
C CYS A 83 4.61 10.72 6.18
N SER A 84 3.81 11.55 6.83
CA SER A 84 4.03 12.99 6.94
C SER A 84 4.09 13.39 8.41
N ASP A 85 4.85 14.43 8.72
CA ASP A 85 4.75 15.05 10.04
C ASP A 85 3.34 15.60 10.30
N ARG A 86 3.03 15.90 11.56
CA ARG A 86 1.71 16.40 11.96
C ARG A 86 1.29 17.70 11.26
N ASN A 87 2.24 18.46 10.72
CA ASN A 87 2.00 19.71 10.03
C ASN A 87 1.90 19.53 8.51
N GLY A 88 2.12 18.31 8.00
CA GLY A 88 2.18 17.99 6.58
C GLY A 88 3.38 18.60 5.84
N GLN A 89 4.37 19.16 6.55
CA GLN A 89 5.47 19.91 5.94
C GLN A 89 6.58 19.00 5.44
N ASN A 90 6.91 17.98 6.23
CA ASN A 90 7.87 16.97 5.85
C ASN A 90 7.14 15.66 5.60
N SER A 91 7.47 15.02 4.48
CA SER A 91 6.94 13.70 4.15
C SER A 91 8.04 12.80 3.60
N SER A 92 7.84 11.50 3.74
CA SER A 92 8.70 10.51 3.12
C SER A 92 7.91 9.26 2.78
N THR A 93 8.32 8.61 1.70
CA THR A 93 7.62 7.48 1.09
C THR A 93 8.58 6.32 0.94
N ILE A 94 8.09 5.12 1.17
CA ILE A 94 8.71 3.88 0.71
C ILE A 94 7.80 3.23 -0.33
N GLU A 95 8.41 2.60 -1.32
CA GLU A 95 7.73 1.97 -2.45
C GLU A 95 8.11 0.50 -2.56
N TYR A 96 7.16 -0.33 -3.00
CA TYR A 96 7.33 -1.75 -3.24
C TYR A 96 6.54 -2.16 -4.47
N GLN A 97 7.10 -3.06 -5.28
CA GLN A 97 6.43 -3.58 -6.47
C GLN A 97 6.32 -5.10 -6.40
N LEU A 98 5.13 -5.61 -6.71
CA LEU A 98 4.84 -7.03 -6.82
C LEU A 98 4.40 -7.35 -8.24
N TYR A 99 5.08 -8.28 -8.90
CA TYR A 99 4.60 -8.81 -10.17
C TYR A 99 3.62 -9.96 -9.91
N VAL A 100 2.45 -9.89 -10.52
CA VAL A 100 1.40 -10.91 -10.47
C VAL A 100 1.70 -11.97 -11.51
N ASN A 101 2.25 -13.11 -11.09
CA ASN A 101 2.29 -14.31 -11.92
C ASN A 101 0.88 -14.94 -12.01
N MET A 102 0.64 -15.82 -12.98
CA MET A 102 -0.60 -16.59 -13.05
C MET A 102 -0.88 -17.26 -11.69
N LEU A 103 -2.01 -16.90 -11.07
CA LEU A 103 -2.50 -17.42 -9.79
C LEU A 103 -3.06 -18.83 -9.94
#